data_AF-A0A2V5QLH6-F1
#
_entry.id   AF-A0A2V5QLH6-F1
#
_cell.length_a   1.000
_cell.length_b   1.000
_cell.length_c   1.000
_cell.angle_alpha   90.00
_cell.angle_beta   90.00
_cell.angle_gamma   90.00
#
_symmetry.space_group_name_H-M   'P 1'
#
loop_
_entity.id
_entity.type
_entity.pdbx_description
1 polymer ?
#
loop_
_entity_poly.entity_id
_entity_poly.type
_entity_poly.pdbx_seq_one_letter_code
_entity_poly.pdbx_strand_id
1 'polypeptide(L)'
;MGRKANFVKVIAALSASISFCAVAQAQPHRPSGRPPSTAPYHPPPGQNPQPSQGIRERWLALPPAARQNFERNAERWLRMSPAERDILRQRENQRREQIRRETEAAVRDSGLRLNPQERAQFESRYIQERRKVEQSLRQQIEAERQQQLPALIQQLKKEFQIDQPNRNPATKSAESPKSKK
;
A
#
# COMPACT_ATOMS: atom_id res chain seq x y z
N MET A 1 -39.18 20.92 -0.64
CA MET A 1 -38.69 19.86 0.28
C MET A 1 -38.31 18.63 -0.52
N GLY A 2 -37.18 18.00 -0.18
CA GLY A 2 -36.96 16.56 -0.30
C GLY A 2 -36.58 15.98 -1.67
N ARG A 3 -35.29 15.59 -1.80
CA ARG A 3 -34.84 14.20 -2.09
C ARG A 3 -33.35 14.19 -2.47
N LYS A 4 -32.48 14.38 -1.48
CA LYS A 4 -31.09 13.93 -1.52
C LYS A 4 -31.00 12.66 -0.68
N ALA A 5 -31.26 11.50 -1.28
CA ALA A 5 -31.05 10.22 -0.62
C ALA A 5 -30.84 9.17 -1.70
N ASN A 6 -29.60 9.03 -2.19
CA ASN A 6 -29.16 7.86 -2.98
C ASN A 6 -27.62 7.72 -3.06
N PHE A 7 -26.84 8.29 -2.11
CA PHE A 7 -25.36 8.26 -2.20
C PHE A 7 -24.66 7.42 -1.12
N VAL A 8 -25.39 6.77 -0.22
CA VAL A 8 -24.79 6.10 0.97
C VAL A 8 -24.68 4.57 0.83
N LYS A 9 -25.13 3.96 -0.27
CA LYS A 9 -25.11 2.49 -0.42
C LYS A 9 -23.99 1.87 -1.27
N VAL A 10 -22.95 2.62 -1.64
CA VAL A 10 -21.79 2.06 -2.38
C VAL A 10 -20.51 1.98 -1.53
N ILE A 11 -20.48 2.58 -0.34
CA ILE A 11 -19.31 2.54 0.56
C ILE A 11 -19.54 1.50 1.66
N ALA A 12 -19.68 0.24 1.29
CA ALA A 12 -19.80 -0.86 2.26
C ALA A 12 -19.30 -2.19 1.69
N ALA A 13 -18.09 -2.21 1.13
CA ALA A 13 -17.27 -3.41 1.04
C ALA A 13 -15.86 -3.03 0.55
N LEU A 14 -14.93 -2.77 1.48
CA LEU A 14 -13.51 -3.16 1.41
C LEU A 14 -12.77 -2.57 2.62
N SER A 15 -12.65 -3.43 3.62
CA SER A 15 -12.04 -3.21 4.93
C SER A 15 -10.52 -2.98 4.88
N ALA A 16 -10.09 -1.93 5.60
CA ALA A 16 -8.80 -1.72 6.26
C ALA A 16 -7.51 -2.10 5.50
N SER A 17 -7.11 -1.25 4.55
CA SER A 17 -5.71 -1.16 4.12
C SER A 17 -4.98 -0.03 4.85
N ILE A 18 -4.40 -0.31 6.02
CA ILE A 18 -3.31 0.53 6.55
C ILE A 18 -2.12 0.26 5.64
N SER A 19 -1.93 1.17 4.67
CA SER A 19 -0.87 1.16 3.68
C SER A 19 0.38 1.76 4.31
N PHE A 20 1.47 0.98 4.40
CA PHE A 20 2.79 1.58 4.57
C PHE A 20 3.19 2.18 3.23
N CYS A 21 3.08 3.51 3.12
CA CYS A 21 3.48 4.25 1.95
C CYS A 21 5.00 4.21 1.79
N ALA A 22 5.50 3.32 0.95
CA ALA A 22 6.69 3.61 0.16
C ALA A 22 6.21 4.26 -1.14
N VAL A 23 6.31 5.58 -1.21
CA VAL A 23 6.07 6.34 -2.44
C VAL A 23 7.08 5.87 -3.49
N ALA A 24 6.61 5.17 -4.50
CA ALA A 24 7.35 4.99 -5.75
C ALA A 24 6.83 6.04 -6.73
N GLN A 25 7.67 7.02 -7.06
CA GLN A 25 7.44 7.90 -8.21
C GLN A 25 7.28 7.03 -9.46
N ALA A 26 6.19 7.24 -10.19
CA ALA A 26 5.98 6.66 -11.50
C ALA A 26 7.06 7.18 -12.46
N GLN A 27 7.82 6.30 -13.10
CA GLN A 27 8.60 6.66 -14.29
C GLN A 27 7.84 6.28 -15.56
N PRO A 28 7.87 7.15 -16.60
CA PRO A 28 7.20 6.91 -17.87
C PRO A 28 7.93 5.83 -18.69
N HIS A 29 7.14 5.08 -19.45
CA HIS A 29 7.58 4.06 -20.40
C HIS A 29 8.54 4.61 -21.46
N ARG A 30 9.58 3.83 -21.81
CA ARG A 30 10.25 3.88 -23.11
C ARG A 30 10.24 2.50 -23.80
N PRO A 31 10.15 2.47 -25.13
CA PRO A 31 9.90 1.26 -25.90
C PRO A 31 11.15 0.42 -26.13
N SER A 32 10.86 -0.85 -26.39
CA SER A 32 11.72 -2.02 -26.43
C SER A 32 12.65 -2.04 -27.64
N GLY A 33 13.96 -2.16 -27.39
CA GLY A 33 14.94 -2.69 -28.34
C GLY A 33 15.37 -4.09 -27.90
N ARG A 34 15.09 -5.10 -28.72
CA ARG A 34 15.48 -6.51 -28.53
C ARG A 34 16.71 -6.80 -29.40
N PRO A 35 17.61 -7.70 -28.97
CA PRO A 35 18.19 -8.68 -29.87
C PRO A 35 17.85 -10.13 -29.43
N PRO A 36 17.89 -11.11 -30.36
CA PRO A 36 17.39 -12.46 -30.12
C PRO A 36 18.47 -13.30 -29.44
N SER A 37 18.09 -14.09 -28.44
CA SER A 37 18.88 -15.25 -28.05
C SER A 37 17.97 -16.44 -27.77
N THR A 38 18.15 -17.45 -28.60
CA THR A 38 17.59 -18.79 -28.57
C THR A 38 18.24 -19.60 -27.45
N ALA A 39 17.48 -20.04 -26.45
CA ALA A 39 17.58 -21.36 -25.82
C ALA A 39 16.62 -21.45 -24.60
N PRO A 40 15.82 -22.53 -24.46
CA PRO A 40 15.02 -22.76 -23.28
C PRO A 40 15.89 -23.42 -22.19
N TYR A 41 16.29 -22.64 -21.17
CA TYR A 41 16.93 -23.19 -19.98
C TYR A 41 15.83 -23.78 -19.07
N HIS A 42 15.57 -25.08 -19.22
CA HIS A 42 14.96 -25.86 -18.15
C HIS A 42 16.03 -26.10 -17.08
N PRO A 43 15.83 -25.72 -15.81
CA PRO A 43 16.71 -26.19 -14.75
C PRO A 43 16.50 -27.70 -14.57
N PRO A 44 17.57 -28.50 -14.38
CA PRO A 44 17.45 -29.94 -14.15
C PRO A 44 16.71 -30.22 -12.83
N PRO A 45 15.95 -31.33 -12.74
CA PRO A 45 15.26 -31.69 -11.51
C PRO A 45 16.29 -32.15 -10.47
N GLY A 46 16.40 -31.46 -9.34
CA GLY A 46 17.19 -31.92 -8.19
C GLY A 46 18.19 -30.93 -7.59
N GLN A 47 18.32 -29.70 -8.10
CA GLN A 47 19.14 -28.68 -7.45
C GLN A 47 18.30 -27.84 -6.48
N ASN A 48 18.46 -28.11 -5.18
CA ASN A 48 18.09 -27.15 -4.14
C ASN A 48 18.79 -25.81 -4.47
N PRO A 49 18.05 -24.69 -4.60
CA PRO A 49 18.68 -23.41 -4.87
C PRO A 49 19.62 -23.09 -3.72
N GLN A 50 20.91 -22.95 -4.02
CA GLN A 50 21.95 -22.52 -3.09
C GLN A 50 21.51 -21.14 -2.54
N PRO A 51 21.13 -21.01 -1.26
CA PRO A 51 20.29 -19.90 -0.82
C PRO A 51 21.02 -18.55 -0.75
N SER A 52 22.36 -18.54 -0.74
CA SER A 52 23.17 -17.33 -0.55
C SER A 52 23.58 -16.61 -1.85
N GLN A 53 23.86 -17.35 -2.93
CA GLN A 53 24.25 -16.80 -4.25
C GLN A 53 23.06 -16.31 -5.09
N GLY A 54 21.84 -16.34 -4.56
CA GLY A 54 20.66 -15.78 -5.23
C GLY A 54 20.23 -14.43 -4.67
N ILE A 55 20.50 -14.17 -3.38
CA ILE A 55 19.95 -13.00 -2.69
C ILE A 55 20.76 -11.74 -3.02
N ARG A 56 22.09 -11.85 -3.08
CA ARG A 56 22.96 -10.70 -3.36
C ARG A 56 22.79 -10.22 -4.80
N GLU A 57 22.67 -11.13 -5.74
CA GLU A 57 22.46 -10.90 -7.16
C GLU A 57 21.07 -10.27 -7.37
N ARG A 58 20.05 -10.81 -6.70
CA ARG A 58 18.70 -10.24 -6.71
C ARG A 58 18.65 -8.86 -6.07
N TRP A 59 19.41 -8.61 -5.01
CA TRP A 59 19.56 -7.29 -4.40
C TRP A 59 20.18 -6.29 -5.38
N LEU A 60 21.29 -6.66 -6.03
CA LEU A 60 21.97 -5.81 -7.02
C LEU A 60 21.12 -5.54 -8.25
N ALA A 61 20.25 -6.48 -8.63
CA ALA A 61 19.30 -6.33 -9.72
C ALA A 61 18.12 -5.38 -9.40
N LEU A 62 17.91 -5.01 -8.13
CA LEU A 62 16.87 -4.05 -7.77
C LEU A 62 17.24 -2.62 -8.23
N PRO A 63 16.27 -1.86 -8.76
CA PRO A 63 16.45 -0.44 -9.02
C PRO A 63 16.94 0.31 -7.77
N PRO A 64 17.75 1.38 -7.90
CA PRO A 64 18.31 2.10 -6.76
C PRO A 64 17.25 2.54 -5.73
N ALA A 65 16.10 3.06 -6.19
CA ALA A 65 15.00 3.45 -5.31
C ALA A 65 14.39 2.28 -4.54
N ALA A 66 14.33 1.09 -5.15
CA ALA A 66 13.82 -0.11 -4.49
C ALA A 66 14.80 -0.62 -3.41
N ARG A 67 16.10 -0.52 -3.65
CA ARG A 67 17.13 -0.82 -2.63
C ARG A 67 17.00 0.10 -1.43
N GLN A 68 16.92 1.41 -1.66
CA GLN A 68 16.75 2.38 -0.56
C GLN A 68 15.49 2.13 0.27
N ASN A 69 14.37 1.79 -0.39
CA ASN A 69 13.13 1.44 0.31
C ASN A 69 13.28 0.17 1.15
N PHE A 70 14.00 -0.83 0.66
CA PHE A 70 14.25 -2.04 1.42
C PHE A 70 15.15 -1.78 2.64
N GLU A 71 16.23 -1.00 2.48
CA GLU A 71 17.10 -0.59 3.59
C GLU A 71 16.29 0.09 4.70
N ARG A 72 15.46 1.09 4.34
CA ARG A 72 14.59 1.78 5.30
C ARG A 72 13.61 0.84 6.01
N ASN A 73 13.02 -0.10 5.27
CA ASN A 73 12.10 -1.07 5.85
C ASN A 73 12.83 -2.08 6.76
N ALA A 74 14.06 -2.48 6.41
CA ALA A 74 14.89 -3.37 7.22
C ALA A 74 15.31 -2.70 8.53
N GLU A 75 15.75 -1.45 8.48
CA GLU A 75 16.05 -0.66 9.68
C GLU A 75 14.83 -0.55 10.60
N ARG A 76 13.65 -0.28 10.02
CA ARG A 76 12.41 -0.23 10.76
C ARG A 76 12.09 -1.58 11.41
N TRP A 77 12.24 -2.68 10.67
CA TRP A 77 12.01 -4.02 11.20
C TRP A 77 12.91 -4.34 12.39
N LEU A 78 14.20 -3.97 12.32
CA LEU A 78 15.15 -4.17 13.41
C LEU A 78 14.78 -3.38 14.67
N ARG A 79 14.16 -2.21 14.51
CA ARG A 79 13.69 -1.37 15.62
C ARG A 79 12.33 -1.79 16.19
N MET A 80 11.54 -2.60 15.48
CA MET A 80 10.26 -3.09 15.97
C MET A 80 10.44 -4.07 17.13
N SER A 81 9.53 -4.01 18.09
CA SER A 81 9.38 -4.98 19.17
C SER A 81 8.93 -6.36 18.65
N PRO A 82 9.14 -7.44 19.41
CA PRO A 82 8.63 -8.77 19.04
C PRO A 82 7.12 -8.78 18.79
N ALA A 83 6.33 -8.11 19.64
CA ALA A 83 4.88 -8.03 19.50
C ALA A 83 4.43 -7.33 18.21
N GLU A 84 5.09 -6.23 17.83
CA GLU A 84 4.82 -5.56 16.56
C GLU A 84 5.14 -6.48 15.36
N ARG A 85 6.24 -7.23 15.44
CA ARG A 85 6.60 -8.21 14.40
C ARG A 85 5.61 -9.36 14.33
N ASP A 86 5.07 -9.83 15.45
CA ASP A 86 4.03 -10.86 15.51
C ASP A 86 2.75 -10.41 14.79
N ILE A 87 2.28 -9.18 15.05
CA ILE A 87 1.11 -8.60 14.39
C ILE A 87 1.32 -8.55 12.87
N LEU A 88 2.50 -8.12 12.41
CA LEU A 88 2.81 -8.08 10.98
C LEU A 88 2.89 -9.48 10.36
N ARG A 89 3.45 -10.46 11.08
CA ARG A 89 3.44 -11.86 10.64
C ARG A 89 2.03 -12.41 10.52
N GLN A 90 1.16 -12.15 11.51
CA GLN A 90 -0.23 -12.57 11.46
C GLN A 90 -0.96 -11.95 10.27
N ARG A 91 -0.76 -10.66 10.02
CA ARG A 91 -1.35 -9.96 8.87
C ARG A 91 -0.87 -10.55 7.54
N GLU A 92 0.42 -10.85 7.41
CA GLU A 92 0.96 -11.47 6.19
C GLU A 92 0.43 -12.90 6.00
N ASN A 93 0.27 -13.68 7.08
CA ASN A 93 -0.33 -15.01 7.01
C ASN A 93 -1.77 -14.96 6.52
N GLN A 94 -2.58 -14.03 7.06
CA GLN A 94 -3.95 -13.81 6.59
C GLN A 94 -3.98 -13.41 5.11
N ARG A 95 -3.09 -12.50 4.69
CA ARG A 95 -2.98 -12.07 3.29
C ARG A 95 -2.62 -13.23 2.37
N ARG A 96 -1.67 -14.09 2.76
CA ARG A 96 -1.27 -15.28 1.99
C ARG A 96 -2.41 -16.26 1.82
N GLU A 97 -3.14 -16.52 2.90
CA GLU A 97 -4.28 -17.42 2.88
C GLU A 97 -5.41 -16.87 1.99
N GLN A 98 -5.68 -15.56 2.07
CA GLN A 98 -6.64 -14.92 1.19
C GLN A 98 -6.24 -15.06 -0.30
N ILE A 99 -4.99 -14.75 -0.65
CA ILE A 99 -4.50 -14.88 -2.03
C ILE A 99 -4.60 -16.31 -2.52
N ARG A 100 -4.29 -17.28 -1.67
CA ARG A 100 -4.42 -18.70 -2.00
C ARG A 100 -5.87 -19.03 -2.35
N ARG A 101 -6.83 -18.67 -1.49
CA ARG A 101 -8.27 -18.92 -1.74
C ARG A 101 -8.78 -18.24 -3.00
N GLU A 102 -8.38 -16.99 -3.23
CA GLU A 102 -8.72 -16.23 -4.44
C GLU A 102 -8.14 -16.90 -5.69
N THR A 103 -6.90 -17.38 -5.62
CA THR A 103 -6.23 -18.06 -6.74
C THR A 103 -6.89 -19.41 -7.04
N GLU A 104 -7.22 -20.19 -6.00
CA GLU A 104 -7.96 -21.44 -6.14
C GLU A 104 -9.36 -21.21 -6.73
N ALA A 105 -10.05 -20.14 -6.31
CA ALA A 105 -11.32 -19.73 -6.90
C ALA A 105 -11.15 -19.36 -8.38
N ALA A 106 -10.16 -18.53 -8.73
CA ALA A 106 -9.90 -18.17 -10.12
C ALA A 106 -9.61 -19.39 -11.02
N VAL A 107 -8.88 -20.40 -10.53
CA VAL A 107 -8.69 -21.66 -11.26
C VAL A 107 -10.02 -22.38 -11.47
N ARG A 108 -10.85 -22.53 -10.43
CA ARG A 108 -12.16 -23.19 -10.55
C ARG A 108 -13.10 -22.45 -11.49
N ASP A 109 -13.21 -21.14 -11.32
CA ASP A 109 -14.14 -20.28 -12.05
C ASP A 109 -13.72 -20.09 -13.52
N SER A 110 -12.44 -20.33 -13.85
CA SER A 110 -11.97 -20.34 -15.23
C SER A 110 -12.61 -21.45 -16.08
N GLY A 111 -13.14 -22.51 -15.44
CA GLY A 111 -13.67 -23.69 -16.13
C GLY A 111 -12.61 -24.52 -16.88
N LEU A 112 -11.32 -24.17 -16.75
CA LEU A 112 -10.23 -24.83 -17.45
C LEU A 112 -9.90 -26.17 -16.79
N ARG A 113 -9.69 -27.20 -17.62
CA ARG A 113 -9.14 -28.48 -17.18
C ARG A 113 -7.61 -28.44 -17.32
N LEU A 114 -6.95 -27.97 -16.27
CA LEU A 114 -5.50 -27.82 -16.24
C LEU A 114 -4.84 -29.03 -15.61
N ASN A 115 -3.75 -29.52 -16.20
CA ASN A 115 -2.87 -30.47 -15.53
C ASN A 115 -2.07 -29.74 -14.41
N PRO A 116 -1.35 -30.47 -13.52
CA PRO A 116 -0.64 -29.84 -12.40
C PRO A 116 0.38 -28.76 -12.81
N GLN A 117 1.06 -28.92 -13.95
CA GLN A 117 2.04 -27.96 -14.44
C GLN A 117 1.37 -26.71 -15.01
N GLU A 118 0.33 -26.87 -15.82
CA GLU A 118 -0.46 -25.76 -16.36
C GLU A 118 -1.14 -24.97 -15.25
N ARG A 119 -1.63 -25.68 -14.22
CA ARG A 119 -2.18 -25.05 -13.02
C ARG A 119 -1.14 -24.19 -12.32
N ALA A 120 0.06 -24.71 -12.06
CA ALA A 120 1.11 -23.91 -11.43
C ALA A 120 1.49 -22.66 -12.24
N GLN A 121 1.49 -22.76 -13.59
CA GLN A 121 1.70 -21.62 -14.47
C GLN A 121 0.56 -20.61 -14.37
N PHE A 122 -0.70 -21.07 -14.39
CA PHE A 122 -1.88 -20.23 -14.22
C PHE A 122 -1.82 -19.47 -12.89
N GLU A 123 -1.60 -20.18 -11.79
CA GLU A 123 -1.55 -19.59 -10.43
C GLU A 123 -0.44 -18.53 -10.34
N SER A 124 0.75 -18.83 -10.88
CA SER A 124 1.87 -17.88 -10.93
C SER A 124 1.51 -16.61 -11.71
N ARG A 125 0.90 -16.75 -12.89
CA ARG A 125 0.49 -15.62 -13.73
C ARG A 125 -0.64 -14.82 -13.11
N TYR A 126 -1.64 -15.49 -12.53
CA TYR A 126 -2.73 -14.85 -11.81
C TYR A 126 -2.19 -13.96 -10.67
N ILE A 127 -1.29 -14.48 -9.84
CA ILE A 127 -0.69 -13.71 -8.74
C ILE A 127 0.11 -12.50 -9.26
N GLN A 128 0.81 -12.63 -10.39
CA GLN A 128 1.53 -11.51 -11.02
C GLN A 128 0.59 -10.40 -11.50
N GLU A 129 -0.46 -10.76 -12.25
CA GLU A 129 -1.43 -9.78 -12.77
C GLU A 129 -2.23 -9.14 -11.64
N ARG A 130 -2.65 -9.91 -10.64
CA ARG A 130 -3.29 -9.41 -9.42
C ARG A 130 -2.45 -8.33 -8.74
N ARG A 131 -1.13 -8.52 -8.61
CA ARG A 131 -0.23 -7.51 -8.02
C ARG A 131 -0.22 -6.21 -8.83
N LYS A 132 -0.24 -6.29 -10.16
CA LYS A 132 -0.28 -5.10 -11.03
C LYS A 132 -1.59 -4.34 -10.85
N VAL A 133 -2.71 -5.05 -10.83
CA VAL A 133 -4.04 -4.47 -10.59
C VAL A 133 -4.09 -3.78 -9.24
N GLU A 134 -3.65 -4.44 -8.17
CA GLU A 134 -3.60 -3.85 -6.83
C GLU A 134 -2.70 -2.62 -6.76
N GLN A 135 -1.55 -2.63 -7.44
CA GLN A 135 -0.65 -1.48 -7.47
C GLN A 135 -1.30 -0.27 -8.15
N SER A 136 -1.93 -0.49 -9.30
CA SER A 136 -2.65 0.57 -10.03
C SER A 136 -3.81 1.14 -9.19
N LEU A 137 -4.61 0.27 -8.57
CA LEU A 137 -5.71 0.69 -7.70
C LEU A 137 -5.22 1.52 -6.50
N ARG A 138 -4.11 1.14 -5.87
CA ARG A 138 -3.53 1.91 -4.78
C ARG A 138 -3.12 3.31 -5.21
N GLN A 139 -2.49 3.43 -6.37
CA GLN A 139 -2.08 4.74 -6.90
C GLN A 139 -3.29 5.62 -7.19
N GLN A 140 -4.34 5.05 -7.79
CA GLN A 140 -5.59 5.77 -8.06
C GLN A 140 -6.28 6.24 -6.77
N ILE A 141 -6.46 5.33 -5.81
CA ILE A 141 -7.08 5.64 -4.52
C ILE A 141 -6.27 6.70 -3.77
N GLU A 142 -4.94 6.63 -3.81
CA GLU A 142 -4.09 7.65 -3.19
C GLU A 142 -4.26 9.00 -3.87
N ALA A 143 -4.27 9.05 -5.21
CA ALA A 143 -4.47 10.29 -5.95
C ALA A 143 -5.82 10.94 -5.61
N GLU A 144 -6.89 10.13 -5.60
CA GLU A 144 -8.22 10.60 -5.23
C GLU A 144 -8.27 11.09 -3.78
N ARG A 145 -7.64 10.35 -2.85
CA ARG A 145 -7.52 10.78 -1.45
C ARG A 145 -6.82 12.12 -1.34
N GLN A 146 -5.70 12.32 -2.03
CA GLN A 146 -4.95 13.59 -1.98
C GLN A 146 -5.77 14.76 -2.55
N GLN A 147 -6.64 14.51 -3.53
CA GLN A 147 -7.56 15.52 -4.05
C GLN A 147 -8.65 15.91 -3.04
N GLN A 148 -9.19 14.95 -2.29
CA GLN A 148 -10.33 15.17 -1.40
C GLN A 148 -9.92 15.67 0.01
N LEU A 149 -8.72 15.32 0.48
CA LEU A 149 -8.27 15.65 1.83
C LEU A 149 -8.28 17.16 2.15
N PRO A 150 -7.85 18.09 1.27
CA PRO A 150 -7.87 19.51 1.59
C PRO A 150 -9.27 20.06 1.83
N ALA A 151 -10.25 19.65 1.02
CA ALA A 151 -11.64 20.05 1.20
C ALA A 151 -12.21 19.54 2.52
N LEU A 152 -11.94 18.28 2.87
CA LEU A 152 -12.31 17.71 4.16
C LEU A 152 -11.69 18.50 5.32
N ILE A 153 -10.40 18.84 5.24
CA ILE A 153 -9.71 19.62 6.27
C ILE A 153 -10.36 21.00 6.44
N GLN A 154 -10.75 21.67 5.36
CA GLN A 154 -11.42 22.98 5.43
C GLN A 154 -12.83 22.89 6.04
N GLN A 155 -13.58 21.83 5.72
CA GLN A 155 -14.87 21.58 6.34
C GLN A 155 -14.71 21.36 7.84
N LEU A 156 -13.79 20.48 8.25
CA LEU A 156 -13.50 20.22 9.67
C LEU A 156 -13.05 21.51 10.37
N LYS A 157 -12.19 22.34 9.75
CA LYS A 157 -11.81 23.63 10.33
C LYS A 157 -13.00 24.53 10.62
N LYS A 158 -13.99 24.59 9.72
CA LYS A 158 -15.21 25.39 9.93
C LYS A 158 -16.06 24.83 11.06
N GLU A 159 -16.29 23.51 11.07
CA GLU A 159 -17.07 22.83 12.10
C GLU A 159 -16.49 23.09 13.50
N PHE A 160 -15.17 22.96 13.67
CA PHE A 160 -14.51 23.12 14.96
C PHE A 160 -14.09 24.57 15.30
N GLN A 161 -14.27 25.55 14.40
CA GLN A 161 -14.07 26.98 14.71
C GLN A 161 -15.34 27.64 15.28
N ILE A 162 -16.53 27.11 14.97
CA ILE A 162 -17.80 27.65 15.48
C ILE A 162 -17.87 27.57 17.02
N ASP A 163 -17.20 26.58 17.61
CA ASP A 163 -17.11 26.40 19.07
C ASP A 163 -15.93 27.14 19.74
N GLN A 164 -15.15 27.95 19.00
CA GLN A 164 -14.17 28.86 19.59
C GLN A 164 -14.70 30.31 19.59
N PRO A 165 -15.40 30.75 20.64
CA PRO A 165 -15.67 32.16 20.83
C PRO A 165 -14.34 32.84 21.18
N ASN A 166 -13.78 33.55 20.22
CA ASN A 166 -13.02 34.78 20.42
C ASN A 166 -12.14 34.82 21.69
N ARG A 167 -11.00 34.12 21.70
CA ARG A 167 -9.87 34.49 22.58
C ARG A 167 -9.22 35.78 22.05
N ASN A 168 -9.97 36.88 22.07
CA ASN A 168 -9.39 38.21 22.10
C ASN A 168 -9.00 38.49 23.56
N PRO A 169 -7.72 38.73 23.90
CA PRO A 169 -7.38 39.28 25.20
C PRO A 169 -7.74 40.77 25.20
N ALA A 170 -9.04 41.07 25.32
CA ALA A 170 -9.54 42.39 25.66
C ALA A 170 -9.78 42.43 27.18
N THR A 171 -8.72 42.33 27.96
CA THR A 171 -8.72 42.81 29.35
C THR A 171 -7.74 43.95 29.45
N LYS A 172 -8.31 45.15 29.37
CA LYS A 172 -7.77 46.41 29.87
C LYS A 172 -6.83 46.16 31.06
N SER A 173 -5.57 46.53 30.91
CA SER A 173 -4.71 46.81 32.06
C SER A 173 -5.35 47.97 32.81
N ALA A 174 -6.05 47.63 33.89
CA ALA A 174 -6.49 48.60 34.88
C ALA A 174 -5.24 49.24 35.49
N GLU A 175 -5.19 50.55 35.31
CA GLU A 175 -4.28 51.51 35.91
C GLU A 175 -4.13 51.29 37.42
N SER A 176 -2.91 51.01 37.87
CA SER A 176 -2.56 50.91 39.29
C SER A 176 -2.62 52.30 39.94
N PRO A 177 -3.35 52.51 41.05
CA PRO A 177 -3.27 53.76 41.78
C PRO A 177 -1.96 53.83 42.56
N LYS A 178 -1.23 54.93 42.38
CA LYS A 178 -0.10 55.34 43.22
C LYS A 178 -0.53 55.46 44.68
N SER A 179 0.20 54.81 45.59
CA SER A 179 0.22 55.21 47.01
C SER A 179 1.60 55.72 47.39
N LYS A 180 1.68 57.05 47.52
CA LYS A 180 2.65 57.76 48.36
C LYS A 180 2.28 57.52 49.83
N LYS A 181 3.21 57.00 50.63
CA LYS A 181 3.73 57.61 51.86
C LYS A 181 4.76 56.69 52.51
#